data_AF-A0A255SZF0-F1
#
_entry.id   AF-A0A255SZF0-F1
#
_cell.length_a   1.000
_cell.length_b   1.000
_cell.length_c   1.000
_cell.angle_alpha   90.00
_cell.angle_beta   90.00
_cell.angle_gamma   90.00
#
_symmetry.space_group_name_H-M   'P 1'
#
loop_
_entity.id
_entity.type
_entity.pdbx_description
1 polymer ?
#
loop_
_entity_poly.entity_id
_entity_poly.type
_entity_poly.pdbx_seq_one_letter_code
_entity_poly.pdbx_strand_id
1 'polypeptide(L)'
;MTTYDKFIIDILLKMGDRGISLRNLVVNVYNRSCTFFFSPKYDDVYKYVQQYLLKNSRTPSSLIERMDTRGYYRLNKQSKVAEQLLLDYSQEENQEE
;
A
#
# COMPACT_ATOMS: atom_id res chain seq x y z
N MET A 1 -5.19 10.66 -5.46
CA MET A 1 -5.03 9.27 -4.97
C MET A 1 -6.40 8.65 -4.86
N THR A 2 -6.56 7.41 -5.32
CA THR A 2 -7.81 6.66 -5.11
C THR A 2 -7.87 6.11 -3.68
N THR A 3 -9.05 5.66 -3.25
CA THR A 3 -9.23 5.01 -1.93
C THR A 3 -8.36 3.76 -1.79
N TYR A 4 -8.18 2.99 -2.87
CA TYR A 4 -7.32 1.81 -2.86
C TYR A 4 -5.84 2.16 -2.71
N ASP A 5 -5.37 3.26 -3.31
CA ASP A 5 -3.99 3.72 -3.14
C ASP A 5 -3.69 3.99 -1.67
N LYS A 6 -4.60 4.70 -0.98
CA LYS A 6 -4.49 5.00 0.45
C LYS A 6 -4.41 3.70 1.26
N PHE A 7 -5.34 2.77 1.04
CA PHE A 7 -5.32 1.49 1.75
C PHE A 7 -4.02 0.70 1.54
N ILE A 8 -3.49 0.68 0.31
CA ILE A 8 -2.22 0.01 0.01
C ILE A 8 -1.08 0.67 0.80
N ILE A 9 -1.00 2.00 0.79
CA ILE A 9 0.04 2.75 1.50
C ILE A 9 -0.07 2.51 3.01
N ASP A 10 -1.25 2.65 3.61
CA ASP A 10 -1.48 2.40 5.04
C ASP A 10 -1.02 1.01 5.48
N ILE A 11 -1.35 -0.01 4.68
CA ILE A 11 -0.99 -1.40 5.01
C ILE A 11 0.52 -1.58 4.91
N LEU A 12 1.16 -1.02 3.88
CA LEU A 12 2.62 -1.06 3.75
C LEU A 12 3.31 -0.29 4.88
N LEU A 13 2.73 0.82 5.31
CA LEU A 13 3.22 1.65 6.41
C LEU A 13 3.23 0.86 7.72
N LYS A 14 2.09 0.24 8.04
CA LYS A 14 1.92 -0.60 9.24
C LYS A 14 2.87 -1.80 9.28
N MET A 15 3.18 -2.37 8.13
CA MET A 15 4.09 -3.52 8.02
C MET A 15 5.56 -3.12 8.11
N GLY A 16 5.89 -1.87 7.79
CA GLY A 16 7.24 -1.31 7.90
C GLY A 16 8.29 -2.17 7.21
N ASP A 17 9.36 -2.52 7.94
CA ASP A 17 10.49 -3.31 7.40
C ASP A 17 10.17 -4.78 7.15
N ARG A 18 9.12 -5.32 7.77
CA ARG A 18 8.72 -6.72 7.57
C ARG A 18 8.15 -6.93 6.17
N GLY A 19 7.59 -5.87 5.57
CA GLY A 19 6.88 -5.93 4.31
C GLY A 19 5.67 -6.85 4.34
N ILE A 20 5.05 -7.05 3.19
CA ILE A 20 3.86 -7.89 3.04
C ILE A 20 3.83 -8.57 1.69
N SER A 21 3.29 -9.79 1.65
CA SER A 21 3.06 -10.49 0.39
C SER A 21 1.91 -9.85 -0.40
N LEU A 22 1.98 -9.90 -1.73
CA LEU A 22 0.90 -9.42 -2.61
C LEU A 22 -0.46 -10.01 -2.20
N ARG A 23 -0.51 -11.32 -1.91
CA ARG A 23 -1.76 -12.00 -1.54
C ARG A 23 -2.36 -11.43 -0.26
N ASN A 24 -1.53 -11.26 0.78
CA ASN A 24 -2.01 -10.70 2.05
C ASN A 24 -2.40 -9.23 1.91
N LEU A 25 -1.67 -8.47 1.09
CA LEU A 25 -2.01 -7.09 0.77
C LEU A 25 -3.38 -7.00 0.11
N VAL A 26 -3.62 -7.79 -0.93
CA VAL A 26 -4.92 -7.82 -1.64
C VAL A 26 -6.05 -8.19 -0.69
N VAL A 27 -5.88 -9.19 0.16
CA VAL A 27 -6.91 -9.58 1.14
C VAL A 27 -7.22 -8.44 2.11
N ASN A 28 -6.21 -7.74 2.62
CA ASN A 28 -6.43 -6.61 3.52
C ASN A 28 -7.12 -5.43 2.81
N VAL A 29 -6.71 -5.10 1.58
CA VAL A 29 -7.35 -4.06 0.77
C VAL A 29 -8.80 -4.44 0.46
N TYR A 30 -9.04 -5.69 0.07
CA TYR A 30 -10.37 -6.22 -0.20
C TYR A 30 -11.27 -6.11 1.03
N ASN A 31 -10.83 -6.64 2.18
CA ASN A 31 -11.59 -6.60 3.42
C ASN A 31 -11.91 -5.17 3.84
N ARG A 32 -10.96 -4.23 3.67
CA ARG A 32 -11.17 -2.81 3.99
C ARG A 32 -12.09 -2.09 2.99
N SER A 33 -12.19 -2.60 1.77
CA SER A 33 -13.07 -2.06 0.73
C SER A 33 -14.49 -2.58 0.76
N CYS A 34 -14.72 -3.73 1.42
CA CYS A 34 -16.06 -4.26 1.64
C CYS A 34 -16.78 -3.40 2.69
N THR A 35 -17.89 -2.81 2.28
CA THR A 35 -18.80 -2.04 3.15
C THR A 35 -20.18 -2.69 3.13
N PHE A 36 -21.06 -2.28 4.05
CA PHE A 36 -22.41 -2.82 4.13
C PHE A 36 -23.20 -2.68 2.81
N PHE A 37 -22.95 -1.62 2.03
CA PHE A 37 -23.69 -1.32 0.80
C PHE A 37 -22.94 -1.69 -0.48
N PHE A 38 -21.65 -2.03 -0.39
CA PHE A 38 -20.83 -2.28 -1.57
C PHE A 38 -19.71 -3.27 -1.27
N SER A 39 -19.60 -4.30 -2.11
CA SER A 39 -18.48 -5.24 -2.12
C SER A 39 -17.91 -5.32 -3.54
N PRO A 40 -16.65 -4.88 -3.76
CA PRO A 40 -16.01 -5.03 -5.06
C PRO A 40 -15.73 -6.50 -5.36
N LYS A 41 -15.46 -6.84 -6.62
CA LYS A 41 -14.98 -8.19 -6.95
C LYS A 41 -13.52 -8.34 -6.53
N TYR A 42 -13.20 -9.47 -5.90
CA TYR A 42 -11.85 -9.77 -5.47
C TYR A 42 -10.82 -9.68 -6.61
N ASP A 43 -11.17 -10.18 -7.80
CA ASP A 43 -10.29 -10.16 -8.97
C ASP A 43 -9.97 -8.74 -9.45
N ASP A 44 -10.91 -7.81 -9.32
CA ASP A 44 -10.72 -6.41 -9.72
C ASP A 44 -9.77 -5.72 -8.73
N VAL A 45 -9.94 -5.98 -7.42
CA VAL A 45 -9.02 -5.50 -6.39
C VAL A 45 -7.62 -6.10 -6.58
N TYR A 46 -7.53 -7.39 -6.88
CA TYR A 46 -6.26 -8.07 -7.13
C TYR A 46 -5.51 -7.43 -8.30
N LYS A 47 -6.18 -7.25 -9.45
CA LYS A 47 -5.59 -6.61 -10.64
C LYS A 47 -5.14 -5.18 -10.34
N TYR A 48 -5.95 -4.42 -9.60
CA TYR A 48 -5.61 -3.06 -9.22
C TYR A 48 -4.33 -3.01 -8.37
N VAL A 49 -4.29 -3.76 -7.27
CA VAL A 49 -3.14 -3.81 -6.36
C VAL A 49 -1.88 -4.27 -7.10
N GLN A 50 -1.99 -5.30 -7.93
CA GLN A 50 -0.86 -5.79 -8.73
C GLN A 50 -0.32 -4.71 -9.68
N GLN A 51 -1.18 -4.04 -10.43
CA GLN A 51 -0.77 -2.96 -11.34
C GLN A 51 -0.16 -1.79 -10.60
N TYR A 52 -0.72 -1.43 -9.44
CA TYR A 52 -0.21 -0.36 -8.60
C TYR A 52 1.21 -0.67 -8.10
N LEU A 53 1.44 -1.87 -7.57
CA LEU A 53 2.76 -2.30 -7.13
C LEU A 53 3.76 -2.34 -8.29
N LEU A 54 3.35 -2.87 -9.45
CA LEU A 54 4.20 -2.91 -10.64
C LEU A 54 4.61 -1.52 -11.13
N LYS A 55 3.69 -0.54 -11.09
CA LYS A 55 3.94 0.84 -11.52
C LYS A 55 4.86 1.56 -10.54
N ASN A 56 4.64 1.38 -9.24
CA ASN A 56 5.35 2.08 -8.16
C ASN A 56 6.55 1.31 -7.61
N SER A 57 7.04 0.26 -8.29
CA SER A 57 8.25 -0.48 -7.93
C SER A 57 9.29 -0.54 -9.06
N ARG A 58 9.18 0.32 -10.08
CA ARG A 58 10.00 0.25 -11.29
C ARG A 58 11.35 0.96 -11.15
N THR A 59 11.41 2.00 -10.33
CA THR A 59 12.65 2.77 -10.12
C THR A 59 13.15 2.61 -8.69
N PRO A 60 14.46 2.68 -8.45
CA PRO A 60 15.02 2.65 -7.09
C PRO A 60 14.62 3.86 -6.24
N SER A 61 14.11 4.94 -6.86
CA SER A 61 13.50 6.10 -6.19
C SER A 61 11.99 5.96 -5.97
N SER A 62 11.37 4.87 -6.44
CA SER A 62 9.93 4.68 -6.35
C SER A 62 9.49 4.52 -4.89
N LEU A 63 8.22 4.84 -4.63
CA LEU A 63 7.59 4.74 -3.31
C LEU A 63 7.64 3.33 -2.72
N ILE A 64 7.60 2.30 -3.55
CA ILE A 64 7.52 0.89 -3.13
C ILE A 64 8.76 0.14 -3.60
N GLU A 65 9.32 -0.66 -2.71
CA GLU A 65 10.44 -1.53 -2.99
C GLU A 65 9.99 -2.99 -2.98
N ARG A 66 10.54 -3.80 -3.89
CA ARG A 66 10.41 -5.25 -3.85
C ARG A 66 11.48 -5.82 -2.95
N MET A 67 11.09 -6.71 -2.04
CA MET A 67 12.04 -7.40 -1.19
C MET A 67 12.72 -8.55 -1.93
N ASP A 68 13.84 -9.04 -1.40
CA ASP A 68 14.57 -10.20 -1.93
C ASP A 68 13.70 -11.47 -1.95
N THR A 69 12.75 -11.56 -1.01
CA THR A 69 11.71 -12.60 -1.00
C THR A 69 10.68 -12.35 -2.10
N ARG A 70 10.54 -13.33 -3.01
CA ARG A 70 9.62 -13.26 -4.15
C ARG A 70 8.19 -12.92 -3.72
N GLY A 71 7.65 -11.84 -4.28
CA GLY A 71 6.26 -11.42 -4.08
C GLY A 71 5.99 -10.63 -2.79
N TYR A 72 7.03 -10.20 -2.08
CA TYR A 72 6.94 -9.31 -0.93
C TYR A 72 7.29 -7.87 -1.31
N TYR A 73 6.55 -6.93 -0.74
CA TYR A 73 6.65 -5.50 -1.00
C TYR A 73 6.71 -4.71 0.31
N ARG A 74 7.46 -3.60 0.31
CA ARG A 74 7.55 -2.65 1.43
C ARG A 74 7.62 -1.21 0.91
N LEU A 75 7.35 -0.24 1.78
CA LEU A 75 7.62 1.17 1.48
C LEU A 75 9.13 1.41 1.41
N ASN A 76 9.55 2.14 0.38
CA ASN A 76 10.95 2.48 0.15
C ASN A 76 11.37 3.64 1.07
N LYS A 77 12.09 3.32 2.15
CA LYS A 77 12.59 4.31 3.11
C LYS A 77 13.68 5.25 2.56
N GLN A 78 14.25 4.94 1.39
CA GLN A 78 15.27 5.78 0.75
C GLN A 78 14.64 6.84 -0.18
N SER A 79 13.33 6.76 -0.44
CA SER A 79 12.64 7.75 -1.25
C SER A 79 12.18 8.93 -0.38
N LYS A 80 12.63 10.15 -0.72
CA LYS A 80 12.14 11.40 -0.11
C LYS A 80 10.61 11.55 -0.22
N VAL A 81 10.01 10.95 -1.24
CA VAL A 81 8.54 10.95 -1.44
C VAL A 81 7.86 10.04 -0.43
N ALA A 82 8.47 8.90 -0.10
CA ALA A 82 7.96 8.03 0.96
C ALA A 82 8.08 8.71 2.33
N GLU A 83 9.17 9.43 2.56
CA GLU A 83 9.41 10.20 3.78
C GLU A 83 8.41 11.36 3.93
N GLN A 84 8.12 12.10 2.86
CA GLN A 84 7.06 13.12 2.85
C GLN A 84 5.68 12.52 3.12
N LEU A 85 5.35 11.38 2.49
CA LEU A 85 4.08 10.67 2.75
C LEU A 85 3.98 10.18 4.21
N LEU A 86 5.09 9.71 4.80
CA LEU A 86 5.18 9.36 6.23
C LEU A 86 4.88 10.57 7.13
N LEU A 87 5.44 11.74 6.80
CA LEU A 87 5.23 12.99 7.53
C LEU A 87 3.78 13.48 7.42
N ASP A 88 3.21 13.49 6.22
CA ASP A 88 1.83 13.90 5.97
C ASP A 88 0.84 12.98 6.71
N TYR A 89 1.09 11.67 6.70
CA TYR A 89 0.25 10.69 7.40
C TYR A 89 0.31 10.85 8.92
N SER A 90 1.51 11.13 9.46
CA SER A 90 1.69 11.44 10.89
C SER A 90 0.95 12.70 11.31
N GLN A 91 0.71 13.65 10.40
CA GLN A 91 -0.04 14.87 10.68
C GLN A 91 -1.56 14.64 10.62
N GLU A 92 -2.04 13.76 9.75
CA GLU A 92 -3.46 13.38 9.69
C GLU A 92 -3.90 12.62 10.97
N GLU A 93 -3.08 11.71 11.52
CA GLU A 93 -3.40 11.01 12.77
C GLU A 93 -3.45 11.94 14.01
N ASN A 94 -2.70 13.04 14.01
CA ASN A 94 -2.69 14.01 15.12
C ASN A 94 -3.80 15.07 15.03
N GLN A 95 -4.62 15.07 13.98
CA GLN A 95 -5.75 16.01 13.82
C GLN A 95 -7.11 15.37 14.18
N GLU A 96 -7.13 14.08 14.51
CA GLU A 96 -8.33 13.36 14.98
C GLU A 96 -8.41 13.23 16.52
N GLU A 97 -7.55 13.92 17.29
CA GLU A 97 -7.67 14.07 18.76
C GLU A 97 -8.48 15.30 19.20
#